data_AF-A0A661PRG9-F1
#
_entry.id   AF-A0A661PRG9-F1
#
_cell.length_a   1.000
_cell.length_b   1.000
_cell.length_c   1.000
_cell.angle_alpha   90.00
_cell.angle_beta   90.00
_cell.angle_gamma   90.00
#
_symmetry.space_group_name_H-M   'P 1'
#
loop_
_entity.id
_entity.type
_entity.pdbx_description
1 polymer ?
#
loop_
_entity_poly.entity_id
_entity_poly.type
_entity_poly.pdbx_seq_one_letter_code
_entity_poly.pdbx_strand_id
1 'polypeptide(L)' 'MTTCRDCSFFFPVPEDARDYKPGKGDCVTEKEDAKGKYWRSKPAMIGDVSCQLLKSKTLN' A
#
# COMPACT_ATOMS: atom_id res chain seq x y z
N MET A 1 -8.30 12.99 8.95
CA MET A 1 -8.71 12.01 7.92
C MET A 1 -7.49 11.14 7.65
N THR A 2 -7.61 9.83 7.79
CA THR A 2 -6.46 8.92 7.59
C THR A 2 -6.15 8.76 6.11
N THR A 3 -4.86 8.63 5.80
CA THR A 3 -4.38 8.48 4.41
C THR A 3 -3.64 7.17 4.23
N CYS A 4 -3.30 6.83 2.99
CA CYS A 4 -2.45 5.67 2.71
C CYS A 4 -1.09 5.73 3.42
N ARG A 5 -0.58 6.93 3.76
CA ARG A 5 0.62 7.12 4.60
C ARG A 5 0.60 6.29 5.89
N ASP A 6 -0.57 6.23 6.52
CA ASP A 6 -0.79 5.64 7.83
C ASP A 6 -1.02 4.12 7.75
N CYS A 7 -1.13 3.56 6.54
CA CYS A 7 -1.47 2.17 6.31
C CYS A 7 -0.24 1.26 6.25
N SER A 8 -0.26 0.16 7.00
CA SER A 8 0.76 -0.91 7.03
C SER A 8 0.90 -1.65 5.70
N PHE A 9 -0.11 -1.55 4.82
CA PHE A 9 -0.09 -2.13 3.49
C PHE A 9 0.51 -1.20 2.42
N PHE A 10 0.86 0.05 2.77
CA PHE A 10 1.47 1.00 1.84
C PHE A 10 2.99 0.96 1.91
N PHE A 11 3.61 0.68 0.77
CA PHE A 11 5.05 0.61 0.58
C PHE A 11 5.47 1.69 -0.43
N PRO A 12 6.27 2.70 -0.05
CA PRO A 12 6.70 3.73 -1.00
C PRO A 12 7.58 3.13 -2.10
N VAL A 13 7.40 3.61 -3.34
CA VAL A 13 8.30 3.25 -4.45
C VAL A 13 9.66 3.90 -4.21
N PRO A 14 10.78 3.16 -4.25
CA PRO A 14 12.13 3.72 -4.13
C PRO A 14 12.45 4.76 -5.22
N GLU A 15 13.29 5.75 -4.92
CA GLU A 15 13.58 6.86 -5.86
C GLU A 15 14.36 6.44 -7.11
N ASP A 16 15.12 5.34 -7.01
CA ASP A 16 15.88 4.74 -8.10
C ASP A 16 15.06 3.76 -8.95
N ALA A 17 13.81 3.49 -8.58
CA ALA A 17 12.91 2.65 -9.37
C ALA A 17 12.45 3.37 -10.64
N ARG A 18 12.32 2.59 -11.73
CA ARG A 18 11.90 3.11 -13.05
C ARG A 18 10.56 3.83 -13.04
N ASP A 19 9.70 3.49 -12.09
CA ASP A 19 8.34 3.98 -12.00
C ASP A 19 8.12 4.94 -10.82
N TYR A 20 9.20 5.43 -10.21
CA TYR A 20 9.16 6.41 -9.13
C TYR A 20 8.42 7.70 -9.52
N LYS A 21 7.61 8.18 -8.58
CA LYS A 21 7.07 9.54 -8.54
C LYS A 21 6.96 9.96 -7.06
N PRO A 22 7.15 11.25 -6.72
CA PRO A 22 6.99 11.70 -5.33
C PRO A 22 5.65 11.27 -4.73
N GLY A 23 5.71 10.57 -3.59
CA GLY A 23 4.54 10.08 -2.88
C GLY A 23 3.86 8.85 -3.49
N LYS A 24 4.38 8.28 -4.59
CA LYS A 24 3.88 7.01 -5.13
C LYS A 24 4.33 5.85 -4.26
N GLY A 25 3.43 4.88 -4.09
CA GLY A 25 3.71 3.61 -3.44
C GLY A 25 2.81 2.51 -3.99
N ASP A 26 2.96 1.33 -3.41
CA ASP A 26 2.11 0.19 -3.67
C ASP A 26 1.28 -0.15 -2.42
N CYS A 27 -0.01 -0.34 -2.64
CA CYS A 27 -0.91 -0.98 -1.70
C CYS A 27 -0.84 -2.50 -1.91
N VAL A 28 -0.12 -3.18 -1.02
CA VAL A 28 0.15 -4.62 -1.11
C VAL A 28 -0.74 -5.35 -0.10
N THR A 29 -1.64 -6.21 -0.61
CA THR A 29 -2.55 -7.02 0.22
C THR A 29 -2.47 -8.49 -0.14
N GLU A 30 -2.45 -9.35 0.88
CA GLU A 30 -2.61 -10.80 0.71
C GLU A 30 -4.08 -11.13 0.42
N LYS A 31 -4.28 -12.12 -0.44
CA LYS A 31 -5.58 -12.71 -0.79
C LYS A 31 -5.42 -14.23 -0.84
N GLU A 32 -6.53 -14.93 -0.64
CA GLU A 32 -6.58 -16.37 -0.71
C GLU A 32 -7.92 -16.77 -1.33
N ASP A 33 -7.87 -17.71 -2.27
CA ASP A 33 -9.05 -18.31 -2.88
C ASP A 33 -8.94 -19.85 -2.87
N ALA A 34 -9.88 -20.53 -3.53
CA ALA A 34 -9.91 -22.00 -3.57
C ALA A 34 -8.67 -22.63 -4.26
N LYS A 35 -7.81 -21.85 -4.91
CA LYS A 35 -6.57 -22.30 -5.56
C LYS A 35 -5.35 -22.01 -4.70
N GLY A 36 -5.37 -20.94 -3.89
CA GLY A 36 -4.34 -20.68 -2.90
C GLY A 36 -4.13 -19.21 -2.62
N LYS A 37 -2.99 -18.90 -1.99
CA LYS A 37 -2.59 -17.56 -1.59
C LYS A 37 -1.91 -16.79 -2.72
N TYR A 38 -2.19 -15.50 -2.79
CA TYR A 38 -1.54 -14.58 -3.71
C TYR A 38 -1.47 -13.17 -3.12
N TRP A 39 -0.62 -12.32 -3.69
CA TRP A 39 -0.49 -10.92 -3.30
C TRP A 39 -0.90 -10.01 -4.46
N ARG A 40 -1.66 -8.96 -4.13
CA ARG A 40 -2.00 -7.90 -5.07
C ARG A 40 -1.19 -6.67 -4.73
N SER A 41 -0.29 -6.27 -5.62
CA SER A 41 0.36 -4.95 -5.59
C SER A 41 -0.42 -3.97 -6.48
N LYS A 42 -1.07 -2.98 -5.89
CA LYS A 42 -1.82 -1.94 -6.61
C LYS A 42 -1.13 -0.58 -6.39
N PRO A 43 -0.81 0.17 -7.46
CA PRO A 43 -0.30 1.54 -7.31
C PRO A 43 -1.26 2.43 -6.52
N ALA A 44 -0.71 3.23 -5.61
CA ALA A 44 -1.42 4.16 -4.74
C ALA A 44 -0.59 5.43 -4.47
N MET A 45 -1.23 6.52 -4.03
CA MET A 45 -0.53 7.73 -3.59
C MET A 45 -0.60 7.85 -2.06
N ILE A 46 0.49 8.34 -1.45
CA ILE A 46 0.64 8.50 0.00
C ILE A 46 -0.45 9.39 0.62
N GLY A 47 -0.92 10.39 -0.12
CA GLY A 47 -1.95 11.35 0.30
C GLY A 47 -3.38 10.91 -0.02
N ASP A 48 -3.59 9.77 -0.67
CA ASP A 48 -4.94 9.27 -0.95
C ASP A 48 -5.66 8.97 0.36
N VAL A 49 -6.97 9.25 0.36
CA VAL A 49 -7.86 8.84 1.46
C VAL A 49 -7.77 7.32 1.63
N SER A 50 -7.53 6.89 2.86
CA SER A 50 -7.40 5.47 3.17
C SER A 50 -8.70 4.71 2.86
N CYS A 51 -8.58 3.53 2.26
CA CYS A 51 -9.73 2.66 2.00
C CYS A 51 -10.17 1.86 3.25
N GLN A 52 -11.24 1.08 3.09
CA GLN A 52 -11.79 0.24 4.16
C GLN A 52 -10.85 -0.86 4.67
N LEU A 53 -9.75 -1.16 3.93
CA LEU A 53 -8.71 -2.10 4.34
C LEU A 53 -7.59 -1.45 5.14
N LEU A 54 -7.74 -0.20 5.57
CA LEU A 54 -6.75 0.50 6.39
C LEU A 54 -6.35 -0.36 7.58
N LYS A 55 -5.05 -0.64 7.69
CA LYS A 55 -4.42 -1.20 8.88
C LYS A 55 -3.38 -0.22 9.35
N SER A 56 -3.66 0.55 10.39
CA SER A 56 -2.73 1.56 10.90
C SER A 56 -1.36 0.96 11.22
N LYS A 57 -0.29 1.65 10.84
CA LYS A 57 1.06 1.29 11.29
C LYS A 57 1.10 1.41 12.81
N THR A 58 1.40 0.31 13.50
CA THR A 58 1.66 0.40 14.95
C THR A 58 2.94 1.23 15.13
N LEU A 59 2.81 2.37 15.78
CA LEU A 59 3.96 3.12 16.31
C LEU A 59 4.51 2.27 17.47
N ASN A 60 5.68 1.66 17.26
CA ASN A 60 6.49 1.16 18.36
C ASN A 60 7.22 2.33 19.00
#